data_AF-A0A2V9XA03-F1
#
_entry.id   AF-A0A2V9XA03-F1
#
_cell.length_a   1.000
_cell.length_b   1.000
_cell.length_c   1.000
_cell.angle_alpha   90.00
_cell.angle_beta   90.00
_cell.angle_gamma   90.00
#
_symmetry.space_group_name_H-M   'P 1'
#
loop_
_entity.id
_entity.type
_entity.pdbx_description
1 polymer ?
#
loop_
_entity_poly.entity_id
_entity_poly.type
_entity_poly.pdbx_seq_one_letter_code
_entity_poly.pdbx_strand_id
1 'polypeptide(L)'
;MLELLHQSIFPAMQQHTRVLHVWVTGHVLQNVFSVTVRFDIFEIDLRAGELRKQGRLVKLQEQPFRILSLLLERCGEVVTREELRQNLWPADTFVDFDHGLNSAVARLREALCDSADKPRFIETVAKRGYRFIGPLGDGGLTLSKVADVAALVDKTPAGKYARGKAWMAGIPLMVVVCAIGLWAFYRKTAERPLPSIEVVPLVSLRGFQVTPAFSPDGKQVAFRNGDGAHNTGIYTAMVGGEKSLRLTSDSGDCCPTWSPDGRQVAFIRYADKTFSIIVIPALGGTEHRVYRGPAPMGTGLAWSPDGKFLAFPEASAVDSPRSWISLLSFADYSTRRLTLPPEDHLTMRPSFRLTARRSHSCAPPSPVFATMSTSLPRRAAKPGA
;
A
#
# COMPACT_ATOMS: atom_id res chain seq x y z
N MET A 1 -55.84 -34.00 41.05
CA MET A 1 -56.67 -33.19 40.13
C MET A 1 -55.75 -32.82 38.98
N LEU A 2 -55.54 -33.76 38.07
CA LEU A 2 -56.05 -33.75 36.69
C LEU A 2 -54.93 -33.32 35.75
N GLU A 3 -54.19 -34.30 35.22
CA GLU A 3 -53.68 -34.26 33.84
C GLU A 3 -53.38 -35.69 33.40
N LEU A 4 -54.48 -36.35 33.02
CA LEU A 4 -54.51 -37.57 32.21
C LEU A 4 -54.77 -37.13 30.76
N LEU A 5 -54.14 -37.87 29.84
CA LEU A 5 -54.45 -37.97 28.40
C LEU A 5 -53.94 -36.79 27.55
N HIS A 6 -53.21 -36.98 26.44
CA HIS A 6 -53.57 -37.85 25.32
C HIS A 6 -52.37 -38.03 24.34
N GLN A 7 -52.09 -39.28 23.94
CA GLN A 7 -51.69 -39.75 22.58
C GLN A 7 -50.40 -39.19 21.91
N SER A 8 -49.62 -39.90 21.09
CA SER A 8 -49.57 -41.27 20.56
C SER A 8 -48.22 -41.50 19.84
N ILE A 9 -47.60 -42.65 20.10
CA ILE A 9 -46.92 -43.62 19.20
C ILE A 9 -46.60 -43.20 17.72
N PHE A 10 -45.29 -43.10 17.38
CA PHE A 10 -44.50 -43.52 16.17
C PHE A 10 -45.00 -43.28 14.70
N PRO A 11 -44.16 -43.41 13.62
CA PRO A 11 -42.93 -42.67 13.21
C PRO A 11 -42.90 -42.31 11.68
N ALA A 12 -41.88 -41.59 11.17
CA ALA A 12 -41.34 -41.81 9.80
C ALA A 12 -40.12 -40.92 9.45
N MET A 13 -39.07 -41.58 8.96
CA MET A 13 -38.11 -41.16 7.93
C MET A 13 -37.68 -39.67 7.87
N GLN A 14 -36.43 -39.39 8.24
CA GLN A 14 -35.59 -38.52 7.42
C GLN A 14 -34.13 -38.99 7.38
N GLN A 15 -33.69 -39.21 6.15
CA GLN A 15 -32.34 -39.45 5.67
C GLN A 15 -31.55 -38.13 5.59
N HIS A 16 -30.23 -38.24 5.79
CA HIS A 16 -29.15 -37.34 5.31
C HIS A 16 -29.32 -35.84 5.61
N THR A 17 -28.49 -35.19 6.42
CA THR A 17 -27.10 -34.83 6.06
C THR A 17 -26.43 -34.24 7.30
N ARG A 18 -25.34 -34.86 7.80
CA ARG A 18 -24.60 -34.33 8.96
C ARG A 18 -23.62 -33.25 8.51
N VAL A 19 -23.97 -32.00 8.79
CA VAL A 19 -23.03 -30.90 9.03
C VAL A 19 -22.55 -31.04 10.47
N LEU A 20 -21.24 -31.12 10.71
CA LEU A 20 -20.68 -30.98 12.04
C LEU A 20 -19.59 -29.91 12.02
N HIS A 21 -20.02 -28.70 12.38
CA HIS A 21 -19.20 -27.76 13.12
C HIS A 21 -18.82 -28.39 14.47
N VAL A 22 -17.53 -28.40 14.79
CA VAL A 22 -17.06 -28.55 16.19
C VAL A 22 -16.03 -27.45 16.44
N TRP A 23 -16.29 -26.67 17.49
CA TRP A 23 -15.46 -25.59 17.99
C TRP A 23 -14.78 -26.01 19.31
N VAL A 24 -13.50 -25.61 19.44
CA VAL A 24 -12.72 -25.36 20.67
C VAL A 24 -12.30 -26.53 21.58
N THR A 25 -10.99 -26.81 21.64
CA THR A 25 -10.14 -26.60 22.84
C THR A 25 -8.66 -26.78 22.51
N GLY A 26 -7.81 -25.97 23.12
CA GLY A 26 -6.40 -25.82 22.80
C GLY A 26 -5.55 -27.05 23.13
N HIS A 27 -4.77 -27.48 22.15
CA HIS A 27 -3.44 -28.05 22.35
C HIS A 27 -2.52 -27.53 21.24
N VAL A 28 -1.42 -26.91 21.68
CA VAL A 28 -0.27 -26.59 20.84
C VAL A 28 0.30 -27.89 20.30
N LEU A 29 0.08 -28.16 19.01
CA LEU A 29 0.97 -28.98 18.18
C LEU A 29 1.11 -28.29 16.83
N GLN A 30 2.19 -27.53 16.69
CA GLN A 30 2.69 -27.03 15.42
C GLN A 30 3.07 -28.23 14.55
N ASN A 31 2.16 -28.69 13.69
CA ASN A 31 2.52 -29.60 12.61
C ASN A 31 2.96 -28.78 11.40
N VAL A 32 4.29 -28.74 11.23
CA VAL A 32 5.00 -28.01 10.19
C VAL A 32 5.01 -28.83 8.91
N PHE A 33 3.99 -28.66 8.09
CA PHE A 33 4.03 -29.11 6.70
C PHE A 33 4.46 -27.90 5.84
N SER A 34 5.64 -27.96 5.24
CA SER A 34 6.08 -27.07 4.15
C SER A 34 5.66 -27.69 2.83
N VAL A 35 4.91 -26.93 2.03
CA VAL A 35 4.52 -27.36 0.68
C VAL A 35 5.60 -26.89 -0.28
N THR A 36 6.56 -27.76 -0.56
CA THR A 36 7.61 -27.52 -1.55
C THR A 36 7.20 -28.11 -2.89
N VAL A 37 7.10 -27.26 -3.92
CA VAL A 37 6.83 -27.68 -5.30
C VAL A 37 8.15 -27.63 -6.10
N ARG A 38 8.41 -28.65 -6.91
CA ARG A 38 9.60 -28.73 -7.76
C ARG A 38 9.22 -28.73 -9.23
N PHE A 39 9.89 -27.89 -10.00
CA PHE A 39 9.75 -27.85 -11.46
C PHE A 39 11.10 -27.54 -12.09
N ASP A 40 11.53 -28.38 -13.03
CA ASP A 40 12.88 -28.33 -13.62
C ASP A 40 13.98 -28.20 -12.53
N ILE A 41 14.77 -27.13 -12.57
CA ILE A 41 15.86 -26.84 -11.61
C ILE A 41 15.42 -25.97 -10.42
N PHE A 42 14.13 -25.69 -10.29
CA PHE A 42 13.58 -24.79 -9.28
C PHE A 42 12.79 -25.55 -8.20
N GLU A 43 12.94 -25.06 -6.97
CA GLU A 43 12.18 -25.51 -5.80
C GLU A 43 11.52 -24.27 -5.19
N ILE A 44 10.21 -24.32 -4.98
CA ILE A 44 9.47 -23.23 -4.35
C ILE A 44 8.83 -23.73 -3.07
N ASP A 45 9.10 -23.05 -1.95
CA ASP A 45 8.42 -23.26 -0.68
C ASP A 45 7.30 -22.22 -0.55
N LEU A 46 6.05 -22.67 -0.77
CA LEU A 46 4.87 -21.80 -0.77
C LEU A 46 4.59 -21.18 0.61
N ARG A 47 5.07 -21.81 1.69
CA ARG A 47 4.87 -21.32 3.06
C ARG A 47 5.97 -20.35 3.47
N ALA A 48 7.22 -20.65 3.12
CA ALA A 48 8.35 -19.79 3.42
C ALA A 48 8.43 -18.57 2.50
N GLY A 49 7.77 -18.59 1.34
CA GLY A 49 7.88 -17.50 0.36
C GLY A 49 9.19 -17.54 -0.41
N GLU A 50 9.86 -18.70 -0.45
CA GLU A 50 11.22 -18.82 -0.99
C GLU A 50 11.22 -19.58 -2.31
N LEU A 51 11.89 -19.01 -3.31
CA LEU A 51 12.22 -19.68 -4.56
C LEU A 51 13.71 -20.02 -4.55
N ARG A 52 14.06 -21.27 -4.85
CA ARG A 52 15.43 -21.74 -4.94
C ARG A 52 15.71 -22.31 -6.33
N LYS A 53 16.92 -22.08 -6.84
CA LYS A 53 17.44 -22.67 -8.08
C LYS A 53 18.66 -23.50 -7.71
N GLN A 54 18.57 -24.83 -7.84
CA GLN A 54 19.63 -25.76 -7.44
C GLN A 54 20.14 -25.49 -5.99
N GLY A 55 19.21 -25.29 -5.05
CA GLY A 55 19.50 -24.99 -3.64
C GLY A 55 19.94 -23.56 -3.32
N ARG A 56 20.16 -22.68 -4.32
CA ARG A 56 20.46 -21.25 -4.09
C ARG A 56 19.19 -20.42 -4.07
N LEU A 57 19.05 -19.55 -3.07
CA LEU A 57 17.91 -18.63 -2.96
C LEU A 57 17.90 -17.65 -4.16
N VAL A 58 16.77 -17.60 -4.86
CA VAL A 58 16.49 -16.65 -5.93
C VAL A 58 15.63 -15.53 -5.35
N LYS A 59 16.15 -14.31 -5.39
CA LYS A 59 15.41 -13.14 -4.88
C LYS A 59 14.23 -12.84 -5.81
N LEU A 60 13.03 -13.18 -5.37
CA LEU A 60 11.79 -12.88 -6.07
C LEU A 60 10.95 -11.91 -5.22
N GLN A 61 10.40 -10.87 -5.84
CA GLN A 61 9.52 -9.94 -5.15
C GLN A 61 8.17 -10.60 -4.84
N GLU A 62 7.46 -10.08 -3.84
CA GLU A 62 6.24 -10.67 -3.32
C GLU A 62 5.14 -10.86 -4.38
N GLN A 63 4.89 -9.85 -5.23
CA GLN A 63 3.87 -9.93 -6.28
C GLN A 63 4.20 -10.99 -7.35
N PRO A 64 5.40 -11.00 -7.97
CA PRO A 64 5.84 -12.10 -8.83
C PRO A 64 5.75 -13.48 -8.17
N PHE A 65 6.09 -13.59 -6.88
CA PHE A 65 6.00 -14.85 -6.15
C PHE A 65 4.55 -15.34 -6.03
N ARG A 66 3.61 -14.45 -5.67
CA ARG A 66 2.19 -14.79 -5.60
C ARG A 66 1.58 -15.15 -6.96
N ILE A 67 2.06 -14.54 -8.05
CA ILE A 67 1.65 -14.95 -9.40
C ILE A 67 2.11 -16.39 -9.67
N LEU A 68 3.36 -16.71 -9.33
CA LEU A 68 3.91 -18.05 -9.51
C LEU A 68 3.17 -19.09 -8.67
N SER A 69 2.81 -18.78 -7.41
CA SER A 69 2.03 -19.69 -6.57
C SER A 69 0.68 -20.01 -7.18
N LEU A 70 -0.08 -19.00 -7.65
CA LEU A 70 -1.38 -19.21 -8.30
C LEU A 70 -1.27 -20.01 -9.61
N LEU A 71 -0.22 -19.76 -10.40
CA LEU A 71 0.04 -20.48 -11.64
C LEU A 71 0.43 -21.95 -11.41
N LEU A 72 1.13 -22.24 -10.31
CA LEU A 72 1.51 -23.61 -9.91
C LEU A 72 0.34 -24.37 -9.28
N GLU A 73 -0.52 -23.69 -8.51
CA GLU A 73 -1.78 -24.26 -7.99
C GLU A 73 -2.72 -24.72 -9.10
N ARG A 74 -2.71 -24.01 -10.25
CA ARG A 74 -3.51 -24.33 -11.44
C ARG A 74 -2.63 -24.66 -12.64
N CYS A 75 -1.64 -25.54 -12.43
CA CYS A 75 -0.69 -25.94 -13.45
C CYS A 75 -1.41 -26.47 -14.72
N GLY A 76 -1.05 -25.94 -15.89
CA GLY A 76 -1.66 -26.30 -17.18
C GLY A 76 -2.96 -25.56 -17.52
N GLU A 77 -3.61 -24.89 -16.57
CA GLU A 77 -4.80 -24.09 -16.81
C GLU A 77 -4.44 -22.61 -17.08
N VAL A 78 -5.34 -21.91 -17.77
CA VAL A 78 -5.18 -20.47 -18.02
C VAL A 78 -5.77 -19.71 -16.84
N VAL A 79 -4.91 -19.11 -16.02
CA VAL A 79 -5.35 -18.17 -14.98
C VAL A 79 -5.64 -16.83 -15.64
N THR A 80 -6.88 -16.38 -15.54
CA THR A 80 -7.34 -15.18 -16.23
C THR A 80 -6.78 -13.91 -15.58
N ARG A 81 -6.70 -12.83 -16.36
CA ARG A 81 -6.33 -11.52 -15.81
C ARG A 81 -7.23 -11.09 -14.66
N GLU A 82 -8.53 -11.38 -14.76
CA GLU A 82 -9.48 -11.02 -13.71
C GLU A 82 -9.24 -11.80 -12.41
N GLU A 83 -8.94 -13.10 -12.50
CA GLU A 83 -8.59 -13.90 -11.33
C GLU A 83 -7.27 -13.45 -10.70
N LEU A 84 -6.27 -13.12 -11.51
CA LEU A 84 -5.01 -12.55 -11.02
C LEU A 84 -5.26 -11.19 -10.34
N ARG A 85 -6.17 -10.36 -10.89
CA ARG A 85 -6.57 -9.09 -10.27
C ARG A 85 -7.14 -9.30 -8.88
N GLN A 86 -8.14 -10.17 -8.75
CA GLN A 86 -8.84 -10.40 -7.50
C GLN A 86 -7.96 -11.01 -6.41
N ASN A 87 -7.00 -11.87 -6.77
CA ASN A 87 -6.14 -12.57 -5.81
C ASN A 87 -4.88 -11.78 -5.39
N LEU A 88 -4.35 -10.92 -6.28
CA LEU A 88 -3.07 -10.23 -6.05
C LEU A 88 -3.24 -8.78 -5.61
N TRP A 89 -4.32 -8.12 -6.05
CA TRP A 89 -4.64 -6.75 -5.69
C TRP A 89 -5.96 -6.74 -4.91
N PRO A 90 -5.93 -6.47 -3.59
CA PRO A 90 -7.15 -6.21 -2.83
C PRO A 90 -7.98 -5.15 -3.54
N ALA A 91 -9.32 -5.25 -3.46
CA ALA A 91 -10.27 -4.42 -4.19
C ALA A 91 -10.04 -2.89 -4.09
N ASP A 92 -9.27 -2.44 -3.09
CA ASP A 92 -8.93 -1.04 -2.82
C ASP A 92 -7.58 -0.57 -3.42
N THR A 93 -6.89 -1.39 -4.22
CA THR A 93 -5.58 -1.03 -4.79
C THR A 93 -5.71 -0.38 -6.16
N PHE A 94 -5.61 0.95 -6.23
CA PHE A 94 -5.66 1.70 -7.48
C PHE A 94 -4.26 1.84 -8.12
N VAL A 95 -3.97 0.97 -9.08
CA VAL A 95 -2.79 1.06 -9.95
C VAL A 95 -3.22 0.69 -11.37
N ASP A 96 -2.42 1.07 -12.37
CA ASP A 96 -2.54 0.50 -13.71
C ASP A 96 -2.28 -1.01 -13.61
N PHE A 97 -3.37 -1.77 -13.51
CA PHE A 97 -3.36 -3.20 -13.27
C PHE A 97 -2.65 -3.94 -14.41
N ASP A 98 -2.92 -3.55 -15.67
CA ASP A 98 -2.30 -4.19 -16.82
C ASP A 98 -0.78 -3.93 -16.84
N HIS A 99 -0.36 -2.69 -16.56
CA HIS A 99 1.07 -2.37 -16.46
C HIS A 99 1.74 -3.09 -15.28
N GLY A 100 1.11 -3.11 -14.11
CA GLY A 100 1.60 -3.80 -12.92
C GLY A 100 1.72 -5.32 -13.11
N LEU A 101 0.70 -5.95 -13.67
CA LEU A 101 0.70 -7.38 -13.98
C LEU A 101 1.77 -7.73 -15.01
N ASN A 102 1.90 -6.96 -16.08
CA ASN A 102 2.94 -7.18 -17.10
C ASN A 102 4.34 -7.01 -16.52
N SER A 103 4.56 -6.00 -15.66
CA SER A 103 5.84 -5.80 -14.98
C SER A 103 6.16 -6.93 -14.00
N ALA A 104 5.16 -7.44 -13.27
CA ALA A 104 5.35 -8.53 -12.32
C ALA A 104 5.66 -9.86 -13.05
N VAL A 105 4.96 -10.14 -14.15
CA VAL A 105 5.25 -11.32 -14.99
C VAL A 105 6.62 -11.20 -15.68
N ALA A 106 7.03 -10.00 -16.09
CA ALA A 106 8.36 -9.78 -16.65
C ALA A 106 9.46 -10.11 -15.62
N ARG A 107 9.33 -9.63 -14.38
CA ARG A 107 10.25 -9.97 -13.26
C ARG A 107 10.22 -11.46 -12.91
N LEU A 108 9.05 -12.09 -12.99
CA LEU A 108 8.93 -13.53 -12.78
C LEU A 108 9.67 -14.33 -13.86
N ARG A 109 9.50 -13.95 -15.13
CA ARG A 109 10.23 -14.56 -16.26
C ARG A 109 11.74 -14.36 -16.12
N GLU A 110 12.18 -13.18 -15.69
CA GLU A 110 13.59 -12.90 -15.42
C GLU A 110 14.16 -13.84 -14.34
N ALA A 111 13.45 -14.01 -13.23
CA ALA A 111 13.85 -14.90 -12.13
C ALA A 111 13.92 -16.38 -12.55
N LEU A 112 13.00 -16.81 -13.42
CA LEU A 112 12.96 -18.18 -13.96
C LEU A 112 13.87 -18.39 -15.18
N CYS A 113 14.53 -17.33 -15.66
CA CYS A 113 15.26 -17.32 -16.93
C CYS A 113 14.40 -17.79 -18.11
N ASP A 114 13.15 -17.35 -18.14
CA ASP A 114 12.13 -17.70 -19.14
C ASP A 114 11.94 -16.59 -20.18
N SER A 115 11.56 -16.96 -21.41
CA SER A 115 11.36 -16.02 -22.52
C SER A 115 9.87 -15.83 -22.82
N ALA A 116 9.46 -14.59 -23.15
CA ALA A 116 8.10 -14.33 -23.60
C ALA A 116 7.83 -14.87 -25.01
N ASP A 117 8.84 -14.87 -25.88
CA ASP A 117 8.72 -15.29 -27.30
C ASP A 117 8.81 -16.81 -27.47
N LYS A 118 9.52 -17.49 -26.55
CA LYS A 118 9.65 -18.96 -26.50
C LYS A 118 9.49 -19.43 -25.05
N PRO A 119 8.26 -19.45 -24.52
CA PRO A 119 8.01 -19.74 -23.12
C PRO A 119 8.34 -21.20 -22.80
N ARG A 120 9.10 -21.43 -21.74
CA ARG A 120 9.37 -22.74 -21.14
C ARG A 120 8.53 -23.01 -19.91
N PHE A 121 8.16 -21.95 -19.17
CA PHE A 121 7.41 -22.08 -17.92
C PHE A 121 6.13 -21.27 -17.93
N ILE A 122 6.16 -20.02 -18.40
CA ILE A 122 5.02 -19.09 -18.33
C ILE A 122 4.65 -18.65 -19.74
N GLU A 123 3.54 -19.17 -20.24
CA GLU A 123 2.97 -18.79 -21.51
C GLU A 123 2.01 -17.62 -21.36
N THR A 124 2.08 -16.64 -22.28
CA THR A 124 1.09 -15.57 -22.37
C THR A 124 -0.02 -15.96 -23.33
N VAL A 125 -1.24 -16.09 -22.80
CA VAL A 125 -2.43 -16.34 -23.62
C VAL A 125 -3.07 -14.99 -23.94
N ALA A 126 -2.90 -14.52 -25.19
CA ALA A 126 -3.35 -13.22 -25.63
C ALA A 126 -4.82 -12.95 -25.24
N LYS A 127 -5.07 -11.77 -24.65
CA LYS A 127 -6.39 -11.29 -24.17
C LYS A 127 -7.07 -12.15 -23.10
N ARG A 128 -6.44 -13.22 -22.59
CA ARG A 128 -7.03 -14.10 -21.57
C ARG A 128 -6.26 -14.08 -20.25
N GLY A 129 -4.95 -14.27 -20.28
CA GLY A 129 -4.16 -14.37 -19.06
C GLY A 129 -2.83 -15.11 -19.24
N TYR A 130 -2.45 -15.88 -18.23
CA TYR A 130 -1.16 -16.58 -18.17
C TYR A 130 -1.38 -18.05 -17.81
N ARG A 131 -0.50 -18.91 -18.34
CA ARG A 131 -0.55 -20.36 -18.09
C ARG A 131 0.83 -20.87 -17.73
N PHE A 132 0.90 -21.75 -16.72
CA PHE A 132 2.11 -22.51 -16.44
C PHE A 132 2.17 -23.75 -17.34
N ILE A 133 3.29 -23.92 -18.04
CA ILE A 133 3.50 -25.00 -19.01
C ILE A 133 4.74 -25.86 -18.68
N GLY A 134 5.44 -25.55 -17.59
CA GLY A 134 6.60 -26.32 -17.16
C GLY A 134 6.22 -27.72 -16.68
N PRO A 135 7.04 -28.75 -16.95
CA PRO A 135 6.85 -30.05 -16.33
C PRO A 135 7.10 -29.90 -14.81
N LEU A 136 6.07 -30.15 -14.01
CA LEU A 136 6.27 -30.40 -12.59
C LEU A 136 7.05 -31.70 -12.47
N GLY A 137 8.09 -31.74 -11.63
CA GLY A 137 8.82 -33.00 -11.40
C GLY A 137 7.87 -34.04 -10.81
N ASP A 138 8.11 -35.33 -11.06
CA ASP A 138 7.30 -36.49 -10.61
C ASP A 138 7.19 -36.67 -9.07
N GLY A 139 7.46 -35.63 -8.29
CA GLY A 139 7.16 -35.56 -6.86
C GLY A 139 5.99 -34.62 -6.60
N GLY A 140 4.76 -35.11 -6.76
CA GLY A 140 3.58 -34.42 -6.22
C GLY A 140 3.79 -34.13 -4.73
N LEU A 141 3.51 -32.89 -4.29
CA LEU A 141 3.48 -32.42 -2.90
C LEU A 141 4.38 -33.24 -1.95
N THR A 142 5.68 -33.30 -2.22
CA THR A 142 6.59 -34.05 -1.35
C THR A 142 6.79 -33.26 -0.06
N LEU A 143 6.05 -33.63 0.97
CA LEU A 143 6.31 -33.26 2.37
C LEU A 143 7.66 -33.86 2.76
N SER A 144 8.75 -33.16 2.48
CA SER A 144 10.10 -33.64 2.77
C SER A 144 10.44 -33.39 4.23
N LYS A 145 10.30 -34.45 5.04
CA LYS A 145 11.00 -34.62 6.31
C LYS A 145 12.51 -34.76 6.03
N VAL A 146 13.32 -34.00 6.73
CA VAL A 146 14.78 -34.11 6.72
C VAL A 146 15.19 -35.40 7.41
N ALA A 147 15.75 -36.37 6.67
CA ALA A 147 16.78 -37.32 7.12
C ALA A 147 17.19 -38.28 5.99
N ASP A 148 18.50 -38.52 5.89
CA ASP A 148 19.18 -39.68 5.30
C ASP A 148 19.29 -39.82 3.77
N VAL A 149 20.34 -39.17 3.24
CA VAL A 149 20.97 -39.55 1.96
C VAL A 149 22.04 -40.61 2.26
N ALA A 150 21.63 -41.87 2.39
CA ALA A 150 22.58 -42.98 2.54
C ALA A 150 21.96 -44.34 2.16
N ALA A 151 21.50 -44.49 0.92
CA ALA A 151 21.43 -45.78 0.21
C ALA A 151 20.74 -45.57 -1.14
N LEU A 152 21.42 -45.97 -2.22
CA LEU A 152 20.92 -46.36 -3.55
C LEU A 152 21.94 -45.96 -4.62
N VAL A 153 23.17 -46.46 -4.45
CA VAL A 153 24.03 -46.75 -5.60
C VAL A 153 24.03 -48.26 -5.69
N ASP A 154 23.16 -48.82 -6.53
CA ASP A 154 23.60 -49.86 -7.46
C ASP A 154 22.57 -50.12 -8.58
N LYS A 155 23.12 -50.44 -9.76
CA LYS A 155 22.53 -51.11 -10.93
C LYS A 155 21.79 -50.24 -11.97
N THR A 156 22.52 -49.94 -13.03
CA THR A 156 22.01 -50.10 -14.40
C THR A 156 23.13 -50.56 -15.34
N PRO A 157 22.87 -51.48 -16.29
CA PRO A 157 23.90 -52.18 -17.03
C PRO A 157 24.40 -51.39 -18.25
N ALA A 158 25.65 -51.64 -18.62
CA ALA A 158 26.35 -51.02 -19.74
C ALA A 158 25.82 -51.49 -21.11
N GLY A 159 25.20 -50.57 -21.85
CA GLY A 159 24.93 -50.70 -23.29
C GLY A 159 26.01 -50.01 -24.11
N LYS A 160 26.73 -50.78 -24.94
CA LYS A 160 27.77 -50.30 -25.85
C LYS A 160 27.14 -49.49 -27.01
N TYR A 161 27.50 -48.22 -27.14
CA TYR A 161 27.28 -47.45 -28.38
C TYR A 161 28.62 -47.04 -29.00
N ALA A 162 28.77 -47.38 -30.28
CA ALA A 162 29.96 -47.19 -31.09
C ALA A 162 30.20 -45.72 -31.45
N ARG A 163 31.49 -45.36 -31.54
CA ARG A 163 32.03 -44.01 -31.82
C ARG A 163 31.86 -43.61 -33.30
N GLY A 164 31.29 -42.43 -33.54
CA GLY A 164 31.46 -41.66 -34.78
C GLY A 164 32.13 -40.31 -34.48
N LYS A 165 33.39 -40.14 -34.88
CA LYS A 165 34.18 -38.89 -34.74
C LYS A 165 33.83 -37.92 -35.89
N ALA A 166 33.08 -36.85 -35.62
CA ALA A 166 32.94 -35.71 -36.54
C ALA A 166 32.48 -34.37 -35.91
N TRP A 167 32.55 -34.17 -34.58
CA TRP A 167 32.00 -32.95 -33.93
C TRP A 167 33.02 -32.09 -33.15
N MET A 168 34.33 -32.23 -33.41
CA MET A 168 35.35 -31.63 -32.54
C MET A 168 35.76 -30.17 -32.85
N ALA A 169 35.18 -29.50 -33.86
CA ALA A 169 35.55 -28.10 -34.19
C ALA A 169 34.45 -27.05 -33.93
N GLY A 170 33.18 -27.43 -33.84
CA GLY A 170 32.07 -26.47 -33.66
C GLY A 170 31.78 -26.09 -32.21
N ILE A 171 32.10 -26.98 -31.27
CA ILE A 171 31.83 -26.81 -29.84
C ILE A 171 32.57 -25.61 -29.21
N PRO A 172 33.89 -25.39 -29.43
CA PRO A 172 34.58 -24.27 -28.81
C PRO A 172 34.07 -22.90 -29.31
N LEU A 173 33.72 -22.80 -30.60
CA LEU A 173 33.16 -21.57 -31.16
C LEU A 173 31.78 -21.26 -30.58
N MET A 174 30.94 -22.28 -30.42
CA MET A 174 29.62 -22.13 -29.80
C MET A 174 29.74 -21.74 -28.32
N VAL A 175 30.72 -22.29 -27.59
CA VAL A 175 30.98 -21.90 -26.19
C VAL A 175 31.41 -20.44 -26.10
N VAL A 176 32.27 -19.95 -27.00
CA VAL A 176 32.69 -18.54 -27.02
C VAL A 176 31.52 -17.62 -27.38
N VAL A 177 30.69 -17.98 -28.37
CA VAL A 177 29.50 -17.19 -28.73
C VAL A 177 28.48 -17.19 -27.60
N CYS A 178 28.25 -18.32 -26.94
CA CYS A 178 27.41 -18.41 -25.75
C CYS A 178 27.99 -17.59 -24.59
N ALA A 179 29.30 -17.59 -24.39
CA ALA A 179 29.97 -16.81 -23.35
C ALA A 179 29.86 -15.30 -23.61
N ILE A 180 30.04 -14.86 -24.86
CA ILE A 180 29.85 -13.46 -25.27
C ILE A 180 28.38 -13.06 -25.16
N GLY A 181 27.46 -13.93 -25.56
CA GLY A 181 26.02 -13.73 -25.42
C GLY A 181 25.59 -13.62 -23.97
N LEU A 182 26.07 -14.52 -23.10
CA LEU A 182 25.88 -14.48 -21.65
C LEU A 182 26.48 -13.20 -21.06
N TRP A 183 27.70 -12.84 -21.43
CA TRP A 183 28.35 -11.62 -20.95
C TRP A 183 27.61 -10.34 -21.37
N ALA A 184 27.14 -10.26 -22.62
CA ALA A 184 26.36 -9.13 -23.11
C ALA A 184 24.97 -9.08 -22.46
N PHE A 185 24.37 -10.23 -22.18
CA PHE A 185 23.11 -10.36 -21.47
C PHE A 185 23.25 -9.91 -20.01
N TYR A 186 24.29 -10.38 -19.30
CA TYR A 186 24.58 -9.98 -17.92
C TYR A 186 25.09 -8.52 -17.80
N ARG A 187 25.70 -7.95 -18.84
CA ARG A 187 26.05 -6.52 -18.87
C ARG A 187 24.84 -5.60 -19.06
N LYS A 188 23.76 -6.06 -19.70
CA LYS A 188 22.52 -5.26 -19.86
C LYS A 188 21.71 -5.12 -18.57
N THR A 189 21.97 -5.97 -17.57
CA THR A 189 21.44 -5.86 -16.19
C THR A 189 22.35 -5.06 -15.26
N ALA A 190 23.17 -4.14 -15.78
CA ALA A 190 23.66 -3.05 -14.96
C ALA A 190 22.42 -2.26 -14.51
N GLU A 191 22.05 -2.42 -13.24
CA GLU A 191 20.96 -1.68 -12.60
C GLU A 191 21.10 -0.22 -13.03
N ARG A 192 20.09 0.31 -13.74
CA ARG A 192 20.02 1.76 -13.89
C ARG A 192 19.97 2.28 -12.46
N PRO A 193 21.01 2.99 -11.97
CA PRO A 193 20.93 3.53 -10.63
C PRO A 193 19.63 4.32 -10.58
N LEU A 194 18.81 4.05 -9.56
CA LEU A 194 17.60 4.84 -9.32
C LEU A 194 18.04 6.31 -9.41
N PRO A 195 17.26 7.19 -10.07
CA PRO A 195 17.58 8.60 -10.09
C PRO A 195 17.88 9.00 -8.65
N SER A 196 19.12 9.41 -8.40
CA SER A 196 19.58 9.77 -7.08
C SER A 196 18.65 10.87 -6.59
N ILE A 197 17.95 10.61 -5.48
CA ILE A 197 17.13 11.64 -4.85
C ILE A 197 18.11 12.68 -4.33
N GLU A 198 18.29 13.75 -5.09
CA GLU A 198 19.07 14.89 -4.68
C GLU A 198 18.24 15.68 -3.66
N VAL A 199 18.64 15.61 -2.39
CA VAL A 199 17.99 16.35 -1.32
C VAL A 199 18.53 17.77 -1.33
N VAL A 200 17.83 18.65 -2.02
CA VAL A 200 18.16 20.09 -2.06
C VAL A 200 17.38 20.81 -0.95
N PRO A 201 18.05 21.64 -0.13
CA PRO A 201 17.33 22.47 0.84
C PRO A 201 16.38 23.44 0.11
N LEU A 202 15.11 23.47 0.52
CA LEU A 202 14.12 24.37 -0.07
C LEU A 202 14.37 25.82 0.30
N VAL A 203 14.76 26.06 1.56
CA VAL A 203 15.08 27.38 2.11
C VAL A 203 16.26 27.26 3.07
N SER A 204 17.06 28.33 3.15
CA SER A 204 18.19 28.44 4.08
C SER A 204 17.90 29.45 5.20
N LEU A 205 16.68 29.43 5.74
CA LEU A 205 16.26 30.29 6.84
C LEU A 205 16.78 29.74 8.18
N ARG A 206 17.08 30.65 9.11
CA ARG A 206 17.39 30.30 10.50
C ARG A 206 16.13 29.85 11.25
N GLY A 207 16.34 29.10 12.32
CA GLY A 207 15.28 28.56 13.17
C GLY A 207 14.70 27.25 12.68
N PHE A 208 13.48 26.94 13.11
CA PHE A 208 12.77 25.71 12.75
C PHE A 208 11.68 25.98 11.71
N GLN A 209 11.68 25.20 10.63
CA GLN A 209 10.64 25.20 9.62
C GLN A 209 9.77 23.96 9.76
N VAL A 210 8.48 24.14 10.04
CA VAL A 210 7.56 23.03 10.36
C VAL A 210 6.22 23.19 9.65
N THR A 211 5.44 22.10 9.64
CA THR A 211 4.09 22.02 9.07
C THR A 211 4.01 22.52 7.62
N PRO A 212 4.78 21.92 6.69
CA PRO A 212 4.77 22.34 5.29
C PRO A 212 3.45 21.97 4.61
N ALA A 213 3.02 22.79 3.66
CA ALA A 213 1.88 22.55 2.78
C ALA A 213 2.20 23.01 1.35
N PHE A 214 2.07 22.10 0.39
CA PHE A 214 2.26 22.41 -1.03
C PHE A 214 1.07 23.18 -1.60
N SER A 215 1.35 24.12 -2.50
CA SER A 215 0.33 24.73 -3.34
C SER A 215 -0.30 23.69 -4.28
N PRO A 216 -1.54 23.89 -4.75
CA PRO A 216 -2.22 22.92 -5.62
C PRO A 216 -1.48 22.64 -6.92
N ASP A 217 -0.71 23.61 -7.42
CA ASP A 217 0.13 23.49 -8.62
C ASP A 217 1.53 22.88 -8.35
N GLY A 218 1.85 22.59 -7.09
CA GLY A 218 3.12 22.02 -6.66
C GLY A 218 4.33 22.96 -6.75
N LYS A 219 4.14 24.25 -7.08
CA LYS A 219 5.25 25.20 -7.30
C LYS A 219 5.70 25.92 -6.05
N GLN A 220 4.86 25.97 -5.02
CA GLN A 220 5.12 26.70 -3.78
C GLN A 220 4.90 25.79 -2.58
N VAL A 221 5.59 26.11 -1.48
CA VAL A 221 5.40 25.49 -0.19
C VAL A 221 5.17 26.58 0.84
N ALA A 222 4.04 26.52 1.53
CA ALA A 222 3.79 27.31 2.73
C ALA A 222 4.30 26.55 3.95
N PHE A 223 4.94 27.21 4.88
CA PHE A 223 5.47 26.59 6.10
C PHE A 223 5.50 27.61 7.24
N ARG A 224 5.51 27.11 8.48
CA ARG A 224 5.76 27.93 9.66
C ARG A 224 7.26 28.07 9.84
N ASN A 225 7.76 29.29 9.96
CA ASN A 225 9.11 29.56 10.44
C ASN A 225 9.03 29.98 11.91
N GLY A 226 9.96 29.50 12.73
CA GLY A 226 10.14 29.97 14.10
C GLY A 226 11.60 30.23 14.40
N ASP A 227 11.95 31.51 14.52
CA ASP A 227 13.31 31.97 14.82
C ASP A 227 13.24 33.23 15.72
N GLY A 228 13.05 33.02 17.02
CA GLY A 228 12.83 34.10 17.98
C GLY A 228 11.53 34.90 17.74
N ALA A 229 11.39 36.04 18.43
CA ALA A 229 10.16 36.84 18.39
C ALA A 229 9.93 37.58 17.05
N HIS A 230 11.00 37.89 16.32
CA HIS A 230 10.93 38.77 15.15
C HIS A 230 10.92 38.05 13.81
N ASN A 231 11.29 36.76 13.77
CA ASN A 231 11.38 35.96 12.54
C ASN A 231 10.51 34.70 12.66
N THR A 232 9.27 34.90 13.09
CA THR A 232 8.24 33.87 13.25
C THR A 232 7.00 34.19 12.41
N GLY A 233 6.27 33.16 12.00
CA GLY A 233 5.04 33.30 11.24
C GLY A 233 4.95 32.32 10.08
N ILE A 234 4.03 32.59 9.15
CA ILE A 234 3.85 31.81 7.93
C ILE A 234 4.70 32.39 6.81
N TYR A 235 5.43 31.53 6.13
CA TYR A 235 6.27 31.84 4.99
C TYR A 235 5.84 30.98 3.80
N THR A 236 6.09 31.47 2.60
CA THR A 236 5.98 30.71 1.36
C THR A 236 7.33 30.69 0.65
N ALA A 237 7.66 29.59 -0.02
CA ALA A 237 8.86 29.48 -0.84
C ALA A 237 8.57 28.75 -2.14
N MET A 238 9.28 29.11 -3.19
CA MET A 238 9.23 28.41 -4.48
C MET A 238 9.97 27.07 -4.39
N VAL A 239 9.38 26.02 -4.96
CA VAL A 239 10.06 24.72 -5.16
C VAL A 239 11.21 24.93 -6.14
N GLY A 240 12.42 24.53 -5.74
CA GLY A 240 13.67 24.85 -6.45
C GLY A 240 14.55 25.91 -5.78
N GLY A 241 14.03 26.58 -4.73
CA GLY A 241 14.83 27.25 -3.71
C GLY A 241 15.65 28.46 -4.20
N GLU A 242 15.00 29.63 -4.26
CA GLU A 242 15.71 30.92 -4.39
C GLU A 242 14.94 32.10 -3.78
N LYS A 243 13.61 32.03 -3.67
CA LYS A 243 12.78 33.11 -3.15
C LYS A 243 11.79 32.60 -2.12
N SER A 244 11.77 33.29 -0.97
CA SER A 244 10.75 33.09 0.07
C SER A 244 10.09 34.43 0.40
N LEU A 245 8.81 34.37 0.76
CA LEU A 245 8.00 35.51 1.14
C LEU A 245 7.39 35.24 2.52
N ARG A 246 7.62 36.17 3.46
CA ARG A 246 6.93 36.18 4.76
C ARG A 246 5.51 36.70 4.57
N LEU A 247 4.52 35.88 4.93
CA LEU A 247 3.10 36.25 4.89
C LEU A 247 2.64 36.88 6.19
N THR A 248 3.13 36.38 7.33
CA THR A 248 2.69 36.85 8.66
C THR A 248 3.85 36.96 9.64
N SER A 249 3.58 37.63 10.77
CA SER A 249 4.61 37.93 11.78
C SER A 249 4.27 37.50 13.21
N ASP A 250 3.14 36.83 13.41
CA ASP A 250 2.67 36.43 14.74
C ASP A 250 3.28 35.07 15.15
N SER A 251 3.68 34.95 16.43
CA SER A 251 4.34 33.76 16.95
C SER A 251 3.39 32.57 17.14
N GLY A 252 2.10 32.86 17.30
CA GLY A 252 1.00 31.90 17.42
C GLY A 252 0.55 31.31 16.09
N ASP A 253 1.11 31.76 14.96
CA ASP A 253 0.74 31.28 13.63
C ASP A 253 1.31 29.90 13.35
N CYS A 254 0.47 28.98 12.87
CA CYS A 254 0.88 27.63 12.52
C CYS A 254 -0.03 26.98 11.47
N CYS A 255 0.43 25.82 10.98
CA CYS A 255 -0.37 24.87 10.20
C CYS A 255 -1.04 25.50 8.96
N PRO A 256 -0.27 26.08 8.03
CA PRO A 256 -0.82 26.64 6.80
C PRO A 256 -1.39 25.54 5.90
N THR A 257 -2.41 25.89 5.11
CA THR A 257 -3.00 25.06 4.07
C THR A 257 -3.45 25.92 2.90
N TRP A 258 -3.24 25.45 1.68
CA TRP A 258 -3.57 26.20 0.48
C TRP A 258 -5.04 26.02 0.09
N SER A 259 -5.65 27.13 -0.31
CA SER A 259 -6.91 27.10 -1.06
C SER A 259 -6.76 26.28 -2.35
N PRO A 260 -7.82 25.60 -2.82
CA PRO A 260 -7.75 24.75 -4.02
C PRO A 260 -7.39 25.52 -5.31
N ASP A 261 -7.69 26.83 -5.36
CA ASP A 261 -7.33 27.70 -6.48
C ASP A 261 -5.91 28.28 -6.37
N GLY A 262 -5.19 28.01 -5.27
CA GLY A 262 -3.85 28.49 -5.02
C GLY A 262 -3.73 29.99 -4.74
N ARG A 263 -4.84 30.73 -4.57
CA ARG A 263 -4.80 32.19 -4.41
C ARG A 263 -4.65 32.63 -2.97
N GLN A 264 -5.01 31.77 -2.03
CA GLN A 264 -5.08 32.07 -0.60
C GLN A 264 -4.44 30.95 0.24
N VAL A 265 -3.91 31.33 1.40
CA VAL A 265 -3.40 30.43 2.42
C VAL A 265 -4.27 30.61 3.67
N ALA A 266 -4.87 29.53 4.15
CA ALA A 266 -5.50 29.50 5.47
C ALA A 266 -4.50 28.99 6.50
N PHE A 267 -4.53 29.54 7.70
CA PHE A 267 -3.67 29.13 8.81
C PHE A 267 -4.40 29.31 10.13
N ILE A 268 -3.81 28.74 11.18
CA ILE A 268 -4.31 28.86 12.55
C ILE A 268 -3.46 29.88 13.29
N ARG A 269 -4.11 30.78 14.04
CA ARG A 269 -3.45 31.64 15.03
C ARG A 269 -3.92 31.28 16.43
N TYR A 270 -2.98 30.90 17.30
CA TYR A 270 -3.21 30.72 18.72
C TYR A 270 -2.69 31.93 19.49
N ALA A 271 -3.59 32.75 20.02
CA ALA A 271 -3.24 33.91 20.85
C ALA A 271 -4.21 33.99 22.03
N ASP A 272 -3.71 34.22 23.24
CA ASP A 272 -4.52 34.41 24.46
C ASP A 272 -5.62 33.34 24.65
N LYS A 273 -5.24 32.06 24.50
CA LYS A 273 -6.15 30.89 24.57
C LYS A 273 -7.29 30.89 23.55
N THR A 274 -7.25 31.81 22.60
CA THR A 274 -8.17 31.90 21.46
C THR A 274 -7.57 31.18 20.27
N PHE A 275 -8.36 30.33 19.64
CA PHE A 275 -8.07 29.78 18.33
C PHE A 275 -8.79 30.59 17.26
N SER A 276 -8.04 31.06 16.28
CA SER A 276 -8.58 31.75 15.12
C SER A 276 -8.14 31.04 13.84
N ILE A 277 -9.05 30.95 12.88
CA ILE A 277 -8.70 30.59 11.51
C ILE A 277 -8.65 31.89 10.71
N ILE A 278 -7.52 32.09 10.04
CA ILE A 278 -7.25 33.28 9.26
C ILE A 278 -6.90 32.85 7.84
N VAL A 279 -7.36 33.63 6.87
CA VAL A 279 -7.03 33.47 5.45
C VAL A 279 -6.30 34.72 4.98
N ILE A 280 -5.22 34.52 4.25
CA ILE A 280 -4.40 35.58 3.66
C ILE A 280 -4.16 35.29 2.17
N PRO A 281 -4.10 36.29 1.29
CA PRO A 281 -3.68 36.08 -0.09
C PRO A 281 -2.26 35.47 -0.16
N ALA A 282 -2.03 34.59 -1.14
CA ALA A 282 -0.76 33.88 -1.30
C ALA A 282 0.44 34.80 -1.57
N LEU A 283 0.18 36.01 -2.07
CA LEU A 283 1.19 37.05 -2.31
C LEU A 283 1.35 38.02 -1.12
N GLY A 284 0.73 37.71 0.03
CA GLY A 284 0.61 38.62 1.17
C GLY A 284 -0.51 39.64 0.99
N GLY A 285 -0.74 40.44 2.02
CA GLY A 285 -1.79 41.46 2.03
C GLY A 285 -2.58 41.42 3.34
N THR A 286 -3.85 41.83 3.27
CA THR A 286 -4.73 41.90 4.43
C THR A 286 -5.14 40.51 4.92
N GLU A 287 -5.01 40.28 6.22
CA GLU A 287 -5.49 39.08 6.89
C GLU A 287 -7.00 39.14 7.09
N HIS A 288 -7.70 38.06 6.72
CA HIS A 288 -9.14 37.90 6.95
C HIS A 288 -9.38 36.79 7.96
N ARG A 289 -9.82 37.15 9.18
CA ARG A 289 -10.20 36.18 10.19
C ARG A 289 -11.60 35.64 9.90
N VAL A 290 -11.69 34.34 9.65
CA VAL A 290 -12.93 33.66 9.20
C VAL A 290 -13.57 32.82 10.31
N TYR A 291 -12.85 32.57 11.40
CA TYR A 291 -13.38 31.88 12.58
C TYR A 291 -12.65 32.34 13.86
N ARG A 292 -13.36 32.33 14.99
CA ARG A 292 -12.82 32.54 16.34
C ARG A 292 -13.55 31.63 17.31
N GLY A 293 -12.82 30.86 18.10
CA GLY A 293 -13.40 29.97 19.10
C GLY A 293 -12.40 29.48 20.14
N PRO A 294 -12.83 28.58 21.04
CA PRO A 294 -11.93 27.94 21.99
C PRO A 294 -10.87 27.10 21.27
N ALA A 295 -9.66 27.06 21.83
CA ALA A 295 -8.57 26.28 21.28
C ALA A 295 -8.85 24.77 21.38
N PRO A 296 -9.00 24.05 20.26
CA PRO A 296 -9.15 22.61 20.28
C PRO A 296 -7.80 21.96 20.62
N MET A 297 -7.85 20.76 21.21
CA MET A 297 -6.69 19.87 21.16
C MET A 297 -6.49 19.44 19.70
N GLY A 298 -5.26 19.58 19.19
CA GLY A 298 -4.89 19.15 17.84
C GLY A 298 -4.79 20.26 16.79
N THR A 299 -4.27 19.89 15.62
CA THR A 299 -3.99 20.80 14.51
C THR A 299 -4.41 20.19 13.18
N GLY A 300 -4.94 21.01 12.27
CA GLY A 300 -5.23 20.59 10.91
C GLY A 300 -6.37 21.36 10.28
N LEU A 301 -6.09 22.00 9.15
CA LEU A 301 -7.09 22.64 8.29
C LEU A 301 -7.11 21.91 6.95
N ALA A 302 -8.29 21.64 6.42
CA ALA A 302 -8.43 21.03 5.11
C ALA A 302 -9.48 21.78 4.29
N TRP A 303 -9.09 22.24 3.10
CA TRP A 303 -10.01 22.84 2.15
C TRP A 303 -10.83 21.78 1.43
N SER A 304 -12.12 22.05 1.28
CA SER A 304 -12.95 21.33 0.30
C SER A 304 -12.42 21.56 -1.11
N PRO A 305 -12.47 20.57 -2.02
CA PRO A 305 -11.97 20.71 -3.39
C PRO A 305 -12.60 21.85 -4.20
N ASP A 306 -13.84 22.22 -3.88
CA ASP A 306 -14.57 23.31 -4.53
C ASP A 306 -14.34 24.68 -3.88
N GLY A 307 -13.55 24.74 -2.79
CA GLY A 307 -13.19 25.97 -2.09
C GLY A 307 -14.31 26.57 -1.24
N LYS A 308 -15.47 25.92 -1.12
CA LYS A 308 -16.65 26.47 -0.43
C LYS A 308 -16.62 26.28 1.08
N PHE A 309 -15.91 25.25 1.52
CA PHE A 309 -15.81 24.85 2.91
C PHE A 309 -14.37 24.65 3.37
N LEU A 310 -14.13 24.89 4.65
CA LEU A 310 -12.92 24.52 5.36
C LEU A 310 -13.27 23.59 6.53
N ALA A 311 -12.67 22.41 6.56
CA ALA A 311 -12.81 21.49 7.69
C ALA A 311 -11.71 21.75 8.73
N PHE A 312 -12.09 21.77 10.00
CA PHE A 312 -11.18 22.03 11.11
C PHE A 312 -11.66 21.34 12.40
N PRO A 313 -10.76 21.04 13.36
CA PRO A 313 -11.16 20.57 14.67
C PRO A 313 -11.75 21.71 15.51
N GLU A 314 -12.85 21.46 16.19
CA GLU A 314 -13.53 22.40 17.09
C GLU A 314 -13.76 21.74 18.45
N ALA A 315 -13.73 22.52 19.52
CA ALA A 315 -13.94 22.08 20.89
C ALA A 315 -15.02 22.91 21.58
N SER A 316 -15.62 22.38 22.66
CA SER A 316 -16.65 23.11 23.43
C SER A 316 -16.09 24.23 24.30
N ALA A 317 -14.85 24.08 24.77
CA ALA A 317 -14.21 24.99 25.71
C ALA A 317 -12.68 24.93 25.55
N VAL A 318 -12.01 25.95 26.07
CA VAL A 318 -10.56 25.98 26.22
C VAL A 318 -10.16 24.78 27.09
N ASP A 319 -9.25 23.93 26.60
CA ASP A 319 -8.79 22.69 27.25
C ASP A 319 -9.81 21.54 27.32
N SER A 320 -10.87 21.57 26.51
CA SER A 320 -11.81 20.45 26.46
C SER A 320 -11.11 19.17 25.97
N PRO A 321 -11.28 18.02 26.66
CA PRO A 321 -10.73 16.74 26.23
C PRO A 321 -11.44 16.17 25.00
N ARG A 322 -12.47 16.88 24.49
CA ARG A 322 -13.31 16.46 23.37
C ARG A 322 -13.20 17.47 22.23
N SER A 323 -12.86 16.97 21.05
CA SER A 323 -12.89 17.74 19.80
C SER A 323 -13.62 16.97 18.71
N TRP A 324 -14.39 17.67 17.89
CA TRP A 324 -15.05 17.16 16.69
C TRP A 324 -14.54 17.90 15.46
N ILE A 325 -14.88 17.41 14.27
CA ILE A 325 -14.64 18.12 13.02
C ILE A 325 -15.87 18.97 12.71
N SER A 326 -15.62 20.22 12.37
CA SER A 326 -16.61 21.16 11.86
C SER A 326 -16.25 21.64 10.47
N LEU A 327 -17.27 21.98 9.68
CA LEU A 327 -17.12 22.73 8.44
C LEU A 327 -17.43 24.19 8.68
N LEU A 328 -16.50 25.05 8.27
CA LEU A 328 -16.72 26.47 8.08
C LEU A 328 -17.15 26.70 6.63
N SER A 329 -18.27 27.39 6.42
CA SER A 329 -18.74 27.85 5.11
C SER A 329 -18.12 29.20 4.75
N PHE A 330 -17.57 29.36 3.54
CA PHE A 330 -17.06 30.67 3.08
C PHE A 330 -18.14 31.61 2.53
N ALA A 331 -19.39 31.16 2.42
CA ALA A 331 -20.49 32.00 1.95
C ALA A 331 -20.99 32.96 3.04
N ASP A 332 -21.00 32.51 4.28
CA ASP A 332 -21.63 33.18 5.42
C ASP A 332 -20.81 33.05 6.73
N TYR A 333 -19.67 32.36 6.69
CA TYR A 333 -18.83 32.06 7.86
C TYR A 333 -19.53 31.27 8.97
N SER A 334 -20.62 30.57 8.64
CA SER A 334 -21.28 29.67 9.58
C SER A 334 -20.48 28.39 9.76
N THR A 335 -20.53 27.83 10.98
CA THR A 335 -19.90 26.54 11.29
C THR A 335 -20.96 25.47 11.49
N ARG A 336 -20.69 24.28 10.94
CA ARG A 336 -21.52 23.09 11.11
C ARG A 336 -20.68 21.92 11.58
N ARG A 337 -21.05 21.35 12.73
CA ARG A 337 -20.47 20.11 13.24
C ARG A 337 -20.73 18.94 12.28
N LEU A 338 -19.68 18.20 11.95
CA LEU A 338 -19.74 16.98 11.14
C LEU A 338 -19.67 15.70 11.96
N THR A 339 -18.81 15.65 12.99
CA THR A 339 -18.59 14.44 13.77
C THR A 339 -19.16 14.55 15.19
N LEU A 340 -19.52 13.40 15.74
CA LEU A 340 -19.98 13.24 17.13
C LEU A 340 -19.15 12.14 17.80
N PRO A 341 -17.85 12.38 18.07
CA PRO A 341 -17.02 11.40 18.73
C PRO A 341 -17.53 11.12 20.16
N PRO A 342 -17.40 9.88 20.66
CA PRO A 342 -17.62 9.55 22.08
C PRO A 342 -16.75 10.42 23.00
N GLU A 343 -17.10 10.55 24.27
CA GLU A 343 -16.47 11.53 25.19
C GLU A 343 -14.95 11.34 25.37
N ASP A 344 -14.46 10.10 25.22
CA ASP A 344 -13.02 9.78 25.33
C ASP A 344 -12.24 9.82 24.01
N HIS A 345 -12.84 10.32 22.92
CA HIS A 345 -12.25 10.29 21.58
C HIS A 345 -11.93 11.69 21.04
N LEU A 346 -10.72 11.84 20.49
CA LEU A 346 -10.23 13.06 19.86
C LEU A 346 -10.25 12.91 18.33
N THR A 347 -10.77 13.92 17.61
CA THR A 347 -10.69 13.97 16.15
C THR A 347 -9.91 15.22 15.73
N MET A 348 -8.69 15.04 15.21
CA MET A 348 -7.72 16.14 15.14
C MET A 348 -7.19 16.46 13.73
N ARG A 349 -7.52 15.67 12.70
CA ARG A 349 -6.98 15.83 11.34
C ARG A 349 -8.04 15.62 10.26
N PRO A 350 -8.76 16.67 9.87
CA PRO A 350 -9.66 16.57 8.74
C PRO A 350 -8.87 16.40 7.44
N SER A 351 -9.43 15.65 6.50
CA SER A 351 -8.94 15.60 5.12
C SER A 351 -10.13 15.47 4.18
N PHE A 352 -10.08 16.18 3.05
CA PHE A 352 -11.00 15.96 1.94
C PHE A 352 -10.31 15.05 0.92
N ARG A 353 -11.01 13.98 0.53
CA ARG A 353 -10.57 13.13 -0.59
C ARG A 353 -11.12 13.71 -1.88
N LEU A 354 -10.25 14.00 -2.84
CA LEU A 354 -10.66 14.24 -4.22
C LEU A 354 -11.24 12.94 -4.79
N THR A 355 -12.55 12.85 -4.90
CA THR A 355 -13.17 11.84 -5.78
C THR A 355 -13.08 12.39 -7.21
N ALA A 356 -12.28 11.73 -8.06
CA ALA A 356 -12.28 12.05 -9.48
C ALA A 356 -13.74 12.00 -10.00
N ARG A 357 -14.21 13.09 -10.61
CA ARG A 357 -15.54 13.14 -11.24
C ARG A 357 -15.66 11.97 -12.22
N ARG A 358 -16.68 11.14 -12.03
CA ARG A 358 -17.16 10.19 -13.04
C ARG A 358 -17.58 10.98 -14.28
N SER A 359 -16.78 10.91 -15.35
CA SER A 359 -17.35 10.97 -16.69
C SER A 359 -18.00 9.62 -16.95
N HIS A 360 -19.31 9.52 -16.71
CA HIS A 360 -20.32 8.74 -17.44
C HIS A 360 -21.59 8.64 -16.58
N SER A 361 -22.70 8.95 -17.25
CA SER A 361 -24.07 9.23 -16.80
C SER A 361 -24.74 8.17 -15.91
N CYS A 362 -25.81 8.63 -15.23
CA CYS A 362 -26.90 7.92 -14.53
C CYS A 362 -26.71 7.50 -13.06
N ALA A 363 -26.93 8.45 -12.13
CA ALA A 363 -27.71 8.35 -10.86
C ALA A 363 -27.44 9.59 -9.96
N PRO A 364 -28.37 10.07 -9.11
CA PRO A 364 -28.26 11.36 -8.42
C PRO A 364 -27.18 11.34 -7.31
N PRO A 365 -26.70 12.52 -6.85
CA PRO A 365 -25.48 12.61 -6.06
C PRO A 365 -25.70 12.18 -4.60
N SER A 366 -24.86 11.25 -4.13
CA SER A 366 -24.69 10.95 -2.70
C SER A 366 -23.54 11.80 -2.10
N PRO A 367 -23.59 12.16 -0.81
CA PRO A 367 -22.74 13.19 -0.22
C PRO A 367 -21.28 12.76 -0.04
N VAL A 368 -20.39 13.75 -0.12
CA VAL A 368 -18.94 13.66 0.11
C VAL A 368 -18.67 13.29 1.57
N PHE A 369 -18.06 12.13 1.82
CA PHE A 369 -17.61 11.73 3.16
C PHE A 369 -16.14 12.10 3.38
N ALA A 370 -15.87 12.77 4.50
CA ALA A 370 -14.52 12.93 5.04
C ALA A 370 -14.06 11.57 5.61
N THR A 371 -12.91 11.07 5.17
CA THR A 371 -12.32 9.82 5.69
C THR A 371 -11.43 10.10 6.89
N MET A 372 -11.64 9.35 7.97
CA MET A 372 -10.85 9.37 9.21
C MET A 372 -9.48 8.70 9.02
N SER A 373 -8.42 9.27 9.59
CA SER A 373 -7.16 8.53 9.79
C SER A 373 -6.48 8.89 11.12
N THR A 374 -6.10 7.82 11.84
CA THR A 374 -5.27 7.65 13.04
C THR A 374 -5.85 7.97 14.43
N SER A 375 -6.14 6.89 15.16
CA SER A 375 -6.35 6.78 16.60
C SER A 375 -5.01 6.57 17.32
N LEU A 376 -4.85 7.17 18.49
CA LEU A 376 -3.74 6.89 19.43
C LEU A 376 -4.36 6.75 20.82
N PRO A 377 -4.45 5.53 21.39
CA PRO A 377 -4.92 5.36 22.76
C PRO A 377 -3.84 5.82 23.74
N ARG A 378 -4.23 6.60 24.75
CA ARG A 378 -3.32 7.08 25.80
C ARG A 378 -3.05 5.94 26.79
N ARG A 379 -1.77 5.59 26.97
CA ARG A 379 -1.30 4.72 28.05
C ARG A 379 -1.43 5.49 29.37
N ALA A 380 -2.28 5.02 30.28
CA ALA A 380 -2.44 5.61 31.61
C ALA A 380 -1.11 5.55 32.38
N ALA A 381 -0.60 6.71 32.78
CA ALA A 381 0.49 6.79 33.75
C ALA A 381 -0.09 6.50 35.15
N LYS A 382 0.45 5.49 35.85
CA LYS A 382 0.18 5.29 37.28
C LYS A 382 0.79 6.44 38.08
N PRO A 383 0.10 6.99 39.10
CA PRO A 383 0.74 7.86 40.06
C PRO A 383 1.67 7.04 40.95
N GLY A 384 2.94 7.45 41.05
CA GLY A 384 3.90 6.91 42.01
C GLY A 384 3.60 7.42 43.41
N ALA A 385 3.68 6.52 44.38
CA ALA A 385 3.78 6.81 45.80
C ALA A 385 5.23 7.14 46.17
#